data_AF-A0A931UB13-F1
#
_entry.id   AF-A0A931UB13-F1
#
_cell.length_a   1.000
_cell.length_b   1.000
_cell.length_c   1.000
_cell.angle_alpha   90.00
_cell.angle_beta   90.00
_cell.angle_gamma   90.00
#
_symmetry.space_group_name_H-M   'P 1'
#
loop_
_entity.id
_entity.type
_entity.pdbx_description
1 polymer ?
#
loop_
_entity_poly.entity_id
_entity_poly.type
_entity_poly.pdbx_seq_one_letter_code
_entity_poly.pdbx_strand_id
1 'polypeptide(L)'
;YWIYGEAGKKLYKNRPRKPKIYREWIETYASEEYWRPVREQIRLMNELGRRANGEEKRRMRSHFLLSSRYEFLFWDQAYRLEDWPV
;
A
#
# COMPACT_ATOMS: atom_id res chain seq x y z
N TYR A 1 -2.19 2.92 0.72
CA TYR A 1 -3.31 2.42 -0.13
C TYR A 1 -2.88 1.42 -1.20
N TRP A 2 -2.07 1.80 -2.19
CA TRP A 2 -1.75 0.90 -3.31
C TRP A 2 -1.02 -0.40 -2.87
N ILE A 3 -0.02 -0.30 -1.99
CA ILE A 3 0.74 -1.46 -1.47
C ILE A 3 -0.17 -2.51 -0.82
N TYR A 4 -1.14 -2.08 0.00
CA TYR A 4 -2.11 -2.97 0.62
C TYR A 4 -2.96 -3.70 -0.44
N GLY A 5 -3.44 -2.98 -1.46
CA GLY A 5 -4.18 -3.58 -2.56
C GLY A 5 -3.38 -4.67 -3.27
N GLU A 6 -2.11 -4.39 -3.59
CA GLU A 6 -1.20 -5.35 -4.23
C GLU A 6 -0.93 -6.57 -3.33
N ALA A 7 -0.72 -6.35 -2.03
CA ALA A 7 -0.55 -7.42 -1.05
C ALA A 7 -1.79 -8.32 -0.98
N GLY A 8 -2.99 -7.72 -0.89
CA GLY A 8 -4.26 -8.44 -0.91
C GLY A 8 -4.40 -9.31 -2.17
N LYS A 9 -4.20 -8.73 -3.36
CA LYS A 9 -4.25 -9.48 -4.63
C LYS A 9 -3.24 -10.62 -4.67
N LYS A 10 -1.99 -10.37 -4.28
CA LYS A 10 -0.91 -11.36 -4.30
C LYS A 10 -1.21 -12.54 -3.37
N LEU A 11 -1.79 -12.27 -2.21
CA LEU A 11 -2.09 -13.29 -1.20
C LEU A 11 -3.43 -14.00 -1.46
N TYR A 12 -4.33 -13.41 -2.26
CA TYR A 12 -5.71 -13.88 -2.41
C TYR A 12 -5.85 -15.37 -2.76
N LYS A 13 -5.02 -15.86 -3.70
CA LYS A 13 -5.06 -17.27 -4.16
C LYS A 13 -4.73 -18.25 -3.03
N ASN A 14 -3.80 -17.90 -2.15
CA ASN A 14 -3.28 -18.76 -1.08
C ASN A 14 -3.69 -18.29 0.32
N ARG A 15 -4.78 -17.50 0.41
CA ARG A 15 -5.23 -16.96 1.69
C ARG A 15 -5.65 -18.08 2.66
N PRO A 16 -5.30 -17.98 3.95
CA PRO A 16 -5.60 -19.01 4.93
C PRO A 16 -7.12 -19.13 5.17
N ARG A 17 -7.58 -20.32 5.59
CA ARG A 17 -8.98 -20.51 6.03
C ARG A 17 -9.17 -20.14 7.50
N LYS A 18 -8.12 -20.27 8.32
CA LYS A 18 -8.09 -19.93 9.74
C LYS A 18 -6.72 -19.32 10.12
N PRO A 19 -6.67 -18.39 11.09
CA PRO A 19 -7.83 -17.72 11.70
C PRO A 19 -8.57 -16.83 10.69
N LYS A 20 -9.88 -16.65 10.89
CA LYS A 20 -10.78 -15.93 9.96
C LYS A 20 -10.29 -14.50 9.66
N ILE A 21 -9.70 -13.85 10.67
CA ILE A 21 -9.23 -12.46 10.59
C ILE A 21 -8.21 -12.22 9.48
N TYR A 22 -7.28 -13.15 9.22
CA TYR A 22 -6.28 -13.00 8.14
C TYR A 22 -6.91 -13.16 6.76
N ARG A 23 -7.91 -14.04 6.64
CA ARG A 23 -8.68 -14.20 5.40
C ARG A 23 -9.44 -12.92 5.08
N GLU A 24 -10.17 -12.39 6.07
CA GLU A 24 -10.97 -11.17 5.91
C GLU A 24 -10.10 -9.99 5.54
N TRP A 25 -8.96 -9.81 6.21
CA TRP A 25 -7.97 -8.78 5.87
C TRP A 25 -7.55 -8.89 4.39
N ILE A 26 -7.17 -10.09 3.92
CA ILE A 26 -6.77 -10.30 2.52
C ILE A 26 -7.93 -10.02 1.55
N GLU A 27 -9.14 -10.51 1.87
CA GLU A 27 -10.33 -10.32 1.04
C GLU A 27 -10.71 -8.84 0.93
N THR A 28 -10.61 -8.07 2.02
CA THR A 28 -10.84 -6.62 2.02
C THR A 28 -9.89 -5.90 1.07
N TYR A 29 -8.58 -6.11 1.19
CA TYR A 29 -7.61 -5.40 0.34
C TYR A 29 -7.55 -5.92 -1.10
N ALA A 30 -8.00 -7.15 -1.35
CA ALA A 30 -8.18 -7.68 -2.70
C ALA A 30 -9.50 -7.23 -3.37
N SER A 31 -10.47 -6.71 -2.60
CA SER A 31 -11.82 -6.40 -3.09
C SER A 31 -11.83 -5.27 -4.13
N GLU A 32 -12.80 -5.32 -5.04
CA GLU A 32 -13.02 -4.23 -6.01
C GLU A 32 -13.44 -2.91 -5.35
N GLU A 33 -14.11 -2.98 -4.20
CA GLU A 33 -14.46 -1.81 -3.39
C GLU A 33 -13.22 -1.07 -2.89
N TYR A 34 -12.19 -1.82 -2.46
CA TYR A 34 -10.90 -1.24 -2.09
C TYR A 34 -10.13 -0.72 -3.32
N TRP A 35 -10.18 -1.46 -4.43
CA TRP A 35 -9.42 -1.11 -5.64
C TRP A 35 -9.98 0.06 -6.43
N ARG A 36 -11.28 0.37 -6.33
CA ARG A 36 -11.89 1.53 -6.99
C ARG A 36 -11.19 2.85 -6.62
N PRO A 37 -11.12 3.28 -5.34
CA PRO A 37 -10.41 4.50 -4.98
C PRO A 37 -8.90 4.41 -5.22
N VAL A 38 -8.28 3.22 -5.12
CA VAL A 38 -6.85 3.04 -5.45
C VAL A 38 -6.57 3.40 -6.91
N ARG A 39 -7.38 2.92 -7.84
CA ARG A 39 -7.24 3.24 -9.27
C ARG A 39 -7.49 4.72 -9.56
N GLU A 40 -8.44 5.35 -8.86
CA GLU A 40 -8.69 6.78 -8.97
C GLU A 40 -7.46 7.60 -8.55
N GLN A 41 -6.84 7.26 -7.42
CA GLN A 41 -5.62 7.93 -6.94
C GLN A 41 -4.44 7.73 -7.90
N ILE A 42 -4.24 6.51 -8.43
CA ILE A 42 -3.20 6.24 -9.45
C ILE A 42 -3.45 7.09 -10.70
N ARG A 43 -4.70 7.18 -11.17
CA ARG A 43 -5.06 7.99 -12.34
C ARG A 43 -4.76 9.47 -12.10
N LEU A 44 -5.16 10.00 -10.95
CA LEU A 44 -4.90 11.38 -10.55
C LEU A 44 -3.40 11.68 -10.49
N MET A 45 -2.62 10.82 -9.83
CA MET A 45 -1.17 10.99 -9.72
C MET A 45 -0.48 10.92 -11.08
N ASN A 46 -0.95 10.07 -12.00
CA ASN A 46 -0.46 10.03 -13.38
C ASN A 46 -0.80 11.30 -14.16
N GLU A 47 -2.00 11.87 -13.98
CA GLU A 47 -2.37 13.14 -14.61
C GLU A 47 -1.50 14.30 -14.11
N LEU A 48 -1.36 14.43 -12.79
CA LEU A 48 -0.48 15.43 -12.18
C LEU A 48 0.97 15.24 -12.61
N GLY A 49 1.45 14.00 -12.65
CA GLY A 49 2.80 13.66 -13.08
C GLY A 49 3.09 14.03 -14.54
N ARG A 50 2.10 14.02 -15.44
CA ARG A 50 2.28 14.50 -16.82
C ARG A 50 2.49 16.01 -16.90
N ARG A 51 1.82 16.78 -16.03
CA ARG A 51 1.89 18.25 -15.99
C ARG A 51 3.08 18.77 -15.16
N ALA A 52 3.62 17.93 -14.28
CA ALA A 52 4.72 18.28 -13.39
C ALA A 52 6.05 18.53 -14.13
N ASN A 53 6.77 19.54 -13.67
CA ASN A 53 8.14 19.82 -14.10
C ASN A 53 9.14 18.81 -13.51
N GLY A 54 10.42 18.94 -13.88
CA GLY A 54 11.45 18.00 -13.46
C GLY A 54 11.69 17.95 -11.95
N GLU A 55 11.57 19.08 -11.25
CA GLU A 55 11.74 19.14 -9.80
C GLU A 55 10.56 18.52 -9.06
N GLU A 56 9.34 18.85 -9.49
CA GLU A 56 8.11 18.28 -8.94
C GLU A 56 8.09 16.76 -9.10
N LYS A 57 8.46 16.24 -10.28
CA LYS A 57 8.57 14.78 -10.51
C LYS A 57 9.57 14.12 -9.58
N ARG A 58 10.73 14.76 -9.34
CA ARG A 58 11.71 14.24 -8.36
C ARG A 58 11.11 14.19 -6.96
N ARG A 59 10.43 15.26 -6.52
CA ARG A 59 9.76 15.30 -5.22
C ARG A 59 8.66 14.24 -5.09
N MET A 60 7.81 14.08 -6.10
CA MET A 60 6.78 13.04 -6.15
C MET A 60 7.38 11.65 -5.99
N ARG A 61 8.45 11.34 -6.73
CA ARG A 61 9.15 10.05 -6.63
C ARG A 61 9.78 9.86 -5.25
N SER A 62 10.45 10.87 -4.71
CA SER A 62 11.06 10.81 -3.38
C SER A 62 10.03 10.53 -2.29
N HIS A 63 8.89 11.24 -2.30
CA HIS A 63 7.81 11.00 -1.35
C HIS A 63 7.20 9.60 -1.51
N PHE A 64 6.97 9.14 -2.74
CA PHE A 64 6.46 7.79 -2.97
C PHE A 64 7.39 6.71 -2.42
N LEU A 65 8.70 6.83 -2.66
CA LEU A 65 9.70 5.88 -2.15
C LEU A 65 9.81 5.94 -0.63
N LEU A 66 9.80 7.14 -0.04
CA LEU A 66 9.86 7.31 1.41
C LEU A 66 8.64 6.68 2.09
N SER A 67 7.43 6.95 1.61
CA SER A 67 6.21 6.33 2.14
C SER A 67 6.23 4.82 1.99
N SER A 68 6.75 4.29 0.88
CA SER A 68 6.88 2.84 0.67
C SER A 68 7.86 2.19 1.65
N ARG A 69 8.93 2.89 2.04
CA ARG A 69 9.85 2.45 3.11
C ARG A 69 9.16 2.46 4.47
N TYR A 70 8.39 3.49 4.79
CA TYR A 70 7.63 3.53 6.03
C TYR A 70 6.56 2.44 6.10
N GLU A 71 5.90 2.11 4.99
CA GLU A 71 4.99 0.96 4.91
C GLU A 71 5.71 -0.37 5.19
N PHE A 72 6.92 -0.56 4.65
CA PHE A 72 7.74 -1.73 4.99
C PHE A 72 8.09 -1.76 6.49
N LEU A 73 8.54 -0.63 7.04
CA LEU A 73 8.85 -0.53 8.47
C LEU A 73 7.63 -0.80 9.32
N PHE A 74 6.44 -0.29 8.96
CA PHE A 74 5.19 -0.57 9.67
C PHE A 74 4.93 -2.09 9.80
N TRP A 75 5.17 -2.87 8.74
CA TRP A 75 5.06 -4.33 8.81
C TRP A 75 6.12 -4.98 9.70
N ASP A 76 7.38 -4.54 9.59
CA ASP A 76 8.50 -5.05 10.38
C ASP A 76 8.31 -4.76 11.88
N GLN A 77 7.83 -3.56 12.21
CA GLN A 77 7.50 -3.12 13.57
C GLN A 77 6.45 -4.00 14.22
N ALA A 78 5.34 -4.25 13.53
CA ALA A 78 4.29 -5.14 14.01
C ALA A 78 4.80 -6.59 14.20
N TYR A 79 5.72 -7.04 13.33
CA TYR A 79 6.30 -8.38 13.43
C TYR A 79 7.30 -8.51 14.59
N ARG A 80 8.11 -7.48 14.83
CA ARG A 80 9.08 -7.44 15.93
C ARG A 80 8.45 -7.07 17.28
N LEU A 81 7.18 -6.64 17.27
CA LEU A 81 6.53 -6.01 18.43
C LEU A 81 7.38 -4.85 18.96
N GLU A 82 7.86 -4.00 18.02
CA GLU A 82 8.71 -2.86 18.35
C GLU A 82 8.00 -1.93 19.34
N ASP A 83 8.75 -1.49 20.36
CA ASP A 83 8.32 -0.48 21.32
C ASP A 83 9.19 0.77 21.17
N TRP A 84 8.75 1.85 21.80
CA TRP A 84 9.49 3.10 21.81
C TRP A 84 10.90 2.90 22.39
N PRO A 85 11.95 3.44 21.75
CA PRO A 85 13.32 3.27 22.20
C PRO A 85 13.68 4.25 23.35
N VAL A 86 12.76 4.49 24.28
CA VAL A 86 12.85 5.50 25.35
C VAL A 86 13.12 4.89 26.73
#